data_AF-M6W637-F1
#
_entry.id   AF-M6W637-F1
#
_cell.length_a   1.000
_cell.length_b   1.000
_cell.length_c   1.000
_cell.angle_alpha   90.00
_cell.angle_beta   90.00
_cell.angle_gamma   90.00
#
_symmetry.space_group_name_H-M   'P 1'
#
loop_
_entity.id
_entity.type
_entity.pdbx_description
1 polymer ?
#
loop_
_entity_poly.entity_id
_entity_poly.type
_entity_poly.pdbx_seq_one_letter_code
_entity_poly.pdbx_strand_id
1 'polypeptide(L)'
;MSDVTTHRYLIEYLVDWMKLEPSFSSYSNILQPFVETPKEAVEKILVIHNITTNPDPFSKTQIDFLCIAKTLPRSKDIAFDLYEKLNERYNLSLPTPQNLPQGKTTVDLPGITLRVLQGKEIRLIGQVQNGEYRYNASFIIS
;
A
#
# COMPACT_ATOMS: atom_id res chain seq x y z
N MET A 1 0.07 -11.37 21.25
CA MET A 1 0.26 -9.89 21.30
C MET A 1 1.11 -9.34 20.16
N SER A 2 1.97 -10.15 19.51
CA SER A 2 2.75 -9.73 18.32
C SER A 2 1.87 -9.39 17.12
N ASP A 3 0.82 -10.16 16.89
CA ASP A 3 0.03 -10.10 15.65
C ASP A 3 -0.67 -8.75 15.41
N VAL A 4 -1.31 -8.19 16.44
CA VAL A 4 -2.02 -6.89 16.36
C VAL A 4 -1.05 -5.73 16.13
N THR A 5 0.14 -5.79 16.73
CA THR A 5 1.15 -4.74 16.57
C THR A 5 1.71 -4.77 15.15
N THR A 6 2.02 -5.96 14.62
CA THR A 6 2.50 -6.13 13.25
C THR A 6 1.46 -5.71 12.20
N HIS A 7 0.18 -6.05 12.40
CA HIS A 7 -0.92 -5.61 11.52
C HIS A 7 -1.09 -4.09 11.49
N ARG A 8 -0.75 -3.39 12.59
CA ARG A 8 -0.81 -1.93 12.67
C ARG A 8 0.21 -1.26 11.76
N TYR A 9 1.37 -1.88 11.54
CA TYR A 9 2.48 -1.29 10.77
C TYR A 9 2.58 -1.82 9.34
N LEU A 10 1.78 -2.82 8.96
CA LEU A 10 1.78 -3.46 7.63
C LEU A 10 1.94 -2.50 6.44
N ILE A 11 1.24 -1.37 6.46
CA ILE A 11 1.27 -0.37 5.39
C ILE A 11 2.59 0.41 5.38
N GLU A 12 3.14 0.72 6.55
CA GLU A 12 4.44 1.38 6.67
C GLU A 12 5.54 0.46 6.14
N TYR A 13 5.52 -0.82 6.52
CA TYR A 13 6.42 -1.85 5.98
C TYR A 13 6.33 -1.95 4.46
N LEU A 14 5.11 -1.93 3.90
CA LEU A 14 4.90 -2.04 2.46
C LEU A 14 5.39 -0.79 1.72
N VAL A 15 5.07 0.40 2.24
CA VAL A 15 5.49 1.66 1.63
C VAL A 15 7.01 1.81 1.68
N ASP A 16 7.65 1.46 2.79
CA ASP A 16 9.11 1.47 2.91
C ASP A 16 9.76 0.48 1.95
N TRP A 17 9.22 -0.74 1.87
CA TRP A 17 9.67 -1.73 0.87
C TRP A 17 9.57 -1.17 -0.56
N MET A 18 8.41 -0.64 -0.95
CA MET A 18 8.21 -0.09 -2.30
C MET A 18 9.15 1.07 -2.60
N LYS A 19 9.43 1.94 -1.63
CA LYS A 19 10.39 3.05 -1.81
C LYS A 19 11.82 2.57 -2.05
N LEU A 20 12.19 1.41 -1.50
CA LEU A 20 13.52 0.80 -1.67
C LEU A 20 13.61 -0.10 -2.91
N GLU A 21 12.48 -0.62 -3.38
CA GLU A 21 12.42 -1.54 -4.51
C GLU A 21 12.57 -0.79 -5.86
N PRO A 22 13.58 -1.12 -6.69
CA PRO A 22 13.88 -0.38 -7.92
C PRO A 22 12.69 -0.23 -8.89
N SER A 23 11.83 -1.25 -8.95
CA SER A 23 10.63 -1.27 -9.79
C SER A 23 9.63 -0.15 -9.49
N PHE A 24 9.68 0.45 -8.29
CA PHE A 24 8.77 1.53 -7.86
C PHE A 24 9.49 2.86 -7.61
N SER A 25 10.76 2.99 -8.04
CA SER A 25 11.57 4.20 -7.85
C SER A 25 10.90 5.49 -8.33
N SER A 26 10.13 5.42 -9.42
CA SER A 26 9.33 6.53 -9.98
C SER A 26 8.25 7.07 -9.03
N TYR A 27 7.88 6.30 -8.00
CA TYR A 27 6.80 6.61 -7.08
C TYR A 27 7.27 6.92 -5.66
N SER A 28 8.58 6.80 -5.39
CA SER A 28 9.18 6.97 -4.06
C SER A 28 8.75 8.26 -3.35
N ASN A 29 8.59 9.36 -4.10
CA ASN A 29 8.22 10.68 -3.56
C ASN A 29 6.71 10.86 -3.33
N ILE A 30 5.87 10.05 -3.98
CA ILE A 30 4.41 10.19 -3.96
C ILE A 30 3.71 9.03 -3.21
N LEU A 31 4.44 7.95 -2.90
CA LEU A 31 3.99 6.86 -2.04
C LEU A 31 3.93 7.31 -0.58
N GLN A 32 2.74 7.18 0.00
CA GLN A 32 2.53 7.49 1.41
C GLN A 32 1.54 6.51 2.06
N PRO A 33 1.79 6.12 3.31
CA PRO A 33 0.83 5.35 4.07
C PRO A 33 -0.36 6.25 4.44
N PHE A 34 -1.60 5.75 4.35
CA PHE A 34 -2.79 6.56 4.65
C PHE A 34 -2.91 7.01 6.12
N VAL A 35 -2.10 6.42 7.01
CA VAL A 35 -2.03 6.83 8.42
C VAL A 35 -1.33 8.17 8.62
N GLU A 36 -0.59 8.66 7.63
CA GLU A 36 0.05 9.98 7.66
C GLU A 36 -0.87 11.07 7.10
N THR A 37 -0.73 12.30 7.60
CA THR A 37 -1.36 13.47 6.98
C THR A 37 -0.90 13.55 5.52
N PRO A 38 -1.82 13.56 4.54
CA PRO A 38 -1.43 13.57 3.14
C PRO A 38 -0.54 14.76 2.84
N LYS A 39 0.63 14.50 2.26
CA LYS A 39 1.50 15.58 1.76
C LYS A 39 0.70 16.45 0.78
N GLU A 40 0.92 17.77 0.80
CA GLU A 40 0.31 18.74 -0.13
C GLU A 40 0.83 18.61 -1.57
N ALA A 41 1.16 17.39 -2.00
CA ALA A 41 1.57 17.08 -3.35
C ALA A 41 0.35 16.95 -4.26
N VAL A 42 0.53 17.39 -5.51
CA VAL A 42 -0.44 17.33 -6.61
C VAL A 42 -0.72 15.89 -7.08
N GLU A 43 0.26 15.00 -6.92
CA GLU A 43 0.15 13.56 -7.24
C GLU A 43 0.53 12.75 -6.01
N LYS A 44 -0.27 11.73 -5.70
CA LYS A 44 -0.10 10.89 -4.51
C LYS A 44 -0.64 9.48 -4.71
N ILE A 45 0.01 8.52 -4.08
CA ILE A 45 -0.46 7.14 -3.93
C ILE A 45 -0.67 6.91 -2.44
N LEU A 46 -1.94 6.84 -2.03
CA LEU A 46 -2.28 6.51 -0.65
C LEU A 46 -2.42 4.99 -0.53
N VAL A 47 -1.62 4.39 0.35
CA VAL A 47 -1.69 2.96 0.63
C VAL A 47 -2.56 2.74 1.87
N ILE A 48 -3.64 1.97 1.72
CA ILE A 48 -4.70 1.82 2.71
C ILE A 48 -4.83 0.34 3.09
N HIS A 49 -4.82 0.06 4.39
CA HIS A 49 -5.15 -1.26 4.93
C HIS A 49 -6.66 -1.36 5.14
N ASN A 50 -7.33 -2.19 4.37
CA ASN A 50 -8.74 -2.52 4.56
C ASN A 50 -8.86 -3.89 5.22
N ILE A 51 -9.06 -3.88 6.53
CA ILE A 51 -9.38 -5.08 7.29
C ILE A 51 -10.81 -5.49 6.91
N THR A 52 -10.93 -6.52 6.08
CA THR A 52 -12.25 -7.09 5.78
C THR A 52 -12.82 -7.70 7.06
N THR A 53 -14.04 -7.33 7.44
CA THR A 53 -14.74 -7.81 8.64
C THR A 53 -15.19 -9.28 8.55
N ASN A 54 -14.60 -10.07 7.65
CA ASN A 54 -15.03 -11.44 7.42
C ASN A 54 -14.41 -12.35 8.52
N PRO A 55 -15.20 -13.14 9.28
CA PRO A 55 -14.73 -13.95 10.40
C PRO A 55 -13.96 -15.22 9.97
N ASP A 56 -13.49 -15.29 8.73
CA ASP A 56 -12.73 -16.43 8.22
C ASP A 56 -11.35 -16.47 8.91
N PRO A 57 -10.97 -17.56 9.60
CA PRO A 57 -9.70 -17.65 10.35
C PRO A 57 -8.44 -17.58 9.47
N PHE A 58 -8.60 -17.65 8.14
CA PHE A 58 -7.52 -17.34 7.21
C PHE A 58 -7.53 -15.84 6.94
N SER A 59 -6.68 -15.12 7.68
CA SER A 59 -6.45 -13.67 7.77
C SER A 59 -6.17 -12.96 6.45
N LYS A 60 -7.11 -13.03 5.50
CA LYS A 60 -7.04 -12.28 4.25
C LYS A 60 -7.28 -10.82 4.57
N THR A 61 -6.32 -9.98 4.23
CA THR A 61 -6.51 -8.53 4.30
C THR A 61 -6.42 -7.91 2.92
N GLN A 62 -7.13 -6.80 2.72
CA GLN A 62 -7.09 -6.04 1.49
C GLN A 62 -6.18 -4.84 1.63
N ILE A 63 -5.29 -4.65 0.66
CA ILE A 63 -4.51 -3.42 0.51
C ILE A 63 -5.03 -2.69 -0.72
N ASP A 64 -5.32 -1.40 -0.53
CA ASP A 64 -5.78 -0.51 -1.58
C ASP A 64 -4.75 0.58 -1.86
N PHE A 65 -4.45 0.77 -3.15
CA PHE A 65 -3.58 1.83 -3.65
C PHE A 65 -4.42 2.89 -4.34
N LEU A 66 -4.78 3.93 -3.59
CA LEU A 66 -5.53 5.07 -4.12
C LEU A 66 -4.57 6.04 -4.82
N CYS A 67 -4.52 5.95 -6.14
CA CYS A 67 -3.70 6.74 -7.04
C CYS A 67 -4.43 8.02 -7.43
N ILE A 68 -3.87 9.16 -7.05
CA ILE A 68 -4.48 10.49 -7.22
C ILE A 68 -3.57 11.35 -8.10
N ALA A 69 -4.10 11.89 -9.19
CA ALA A 69 -3.36 12.75 -10.12
C ALA A 69 -4.25 13.82 -10.75
N LYS A 70 -3.65 14.82 -11.44
CA LYS A 70 -4.38 15.90 -12.14
C LYS A 70 -5.10 15.46 -13.40
N THR A 71 -4.76 14.31 -13.97
CA THR A 71 -5.42 13.81 -15.18
C THR A 71 -5.87 12.36 -14.99
N LEU A 72 -7.00 12.03 -15.62
CA LEU A 72 -7.56 10.69 -15.61
C LEU A 72 -6.55 9.65 -16.14
N PRO A 73 -5.91 9.84 -17.31
CA PRO A 73 -4.95 8.88 -17.83
C PRO A 73 -3.81 8.64 -16.84
N ARG A 74 -3.26 9.70 -16.24
CA ARG A 74 -2.14 9.56 -15.30
C ARG A 74 -2.52 8.75 -14.06
N SER A 75 -3.67 9.05 -13.43
CA SER A 75 -4.13 8.29 -12.26
C SER A 75 -4.37 6.81 -12.59
N LYS A 76 -4.89 6.54 -13.79
CA LYS A 76 -5.12 5.19 -14.31
C LYS A 76 -3.79 4.47 -14.54
N ASP A 77 -2.85 5.08 -15.25
CA ASP A 77 -1.58 4.47 -15.62
C ASP A 77 -0.78 4.04 -14.39
N ILE A 78 -0.76 4.88 -13.34
CA ILE A 78 -0.13 4.53 -12.06
C ILE A 78 -0.80 3.28 -11.45
N ALA A 79 -2.14 3.23 -11.41
CA ALA A 79 -2.85 2.10 -10.82
C ALA A 79 -2.62 0.80 -11.59
N PHE A 80 -2.56 0.84 -12.92
CA PHE A 80 -2.26 -0.33 -13.74
C PHE A 80 -0.81 -0.80 -13.59
N ASP A 81 0.15 0.12 -13.60
CA ASP A 81 1.56 -0.23 -13.40
C ASP A 81 1.84 -0.83 -12.02
N LEU A 82 1.21 -0.29 -10.96
CA LEU A 82 1.26 -0.89 -9.63
C LEU A 82 0.67 -2.31 -9.61
N TYR A 83 -0.44 -2.50 -10.33
CA TYR A 83 -1.09 -3.78 -10.44
C TYR A 83 -0.25 -4.84 -11.11
N GLU A 84 0.34 -4.54 -12.26
CA GLU A 84 1.22 -5.48 -12.95
C GLU A 84 2.42 -5.86 -12.07
N LYS A 85 3.12 -4.86 -11.52
CA LYS A 85 4.33 -5.08 -10.70
C LYS A 85 4.10 -5.86 -9.40
N LEU A 86 2.95 -5.69 -8.76
CA LEU A 86 2.62 -6.37 -7.50
C LEU A 86 1.98 -7.74 -7.73
N ASN A 87 1.18 -7.90 -8.79
CA ASN A 87 0.51 -9.16 -9.10
C ASN A 87 1.52 -10.25 -9.52
N GLU A 88 2.66 -9.88 -10.09
CA GLU A 88 3.75 -10.81 -10.41
C GLU A 88 4.53 -11.30 -9.17
N ARG A 89 4.31 -10.72 -7.98
CA ARG A 89 5.07 -11.02 -6.76
C ARG A 89 4.26 -11.87 -5.78
N TYR A 90 4.41 -13.19 -5.88
CA TYR A 90 3.65 -14.15 -5.06
C TYR A 90 4.00 -14.11 -3.57
N ASN A 91 5.27 -13.87 -3.22
CA ASN A 91 5.72 -13.69 -1.84
C ASN A 91 6.52 -12.38 -1.73
N LEU A 92 6.05 -11.47 -0.88
CA LEU A 92 6.70 -10.20 -0.58
C LEU A 92 7.38 -10.29 0.79
N SER A 93 8.68 -10.05 0.84
CA SER A 93 9.40 -9.88 2.11
C SER A 93 9.56 -8.39 2.37
N LEU A 94 8.82 -7.88 3.35
CA LEU A 94 8.86 -6.47 3.71
C LEU A 94 9.96 -6.23 4.75
N PRO A 95 10.80 -5.19 4.59
CA PRO A 95 11.84 -4.87 5.53
C PRO A 95 11.23 -4.27 6.81
N THR A 96 11.99 -4.31 7.89
CA THR A 96 11.65 -3.54 9.09
C THR A 96 11.59 -2.05 8.76
N PRO A 97 10.58 -1.29 9.24
CA PRO A 97 10.42 0.12 8.97
C PRO A 97 11.65 0.91 9.39
N GLN A 98 11.97 1.96 8.63
CA GLN A 98 13.10 2.83 8.99
C GLN A 98 12.79 3.66 10.25
N ASN A 99 11.53 4.07 10.41
CA ASN A 99 11.07 4.84 11.56
C ASN A 99 10.31 3.94 12.53
N LEU A 100 11.02 3.43 13.54
CA LEU A 100 10.40 2.61 14.57
C LEU A 100 9.71 3.48 15.64
N PRO A 101 8.57 3.04 16.21
CA PRO A 101 7.94 3.70 17.34
C PRO A 101 8.90 3.87 18.51
N GLN A 102 8.68 4.91 19.32
CA GLN A 102 9.54 5.20 20.47
C GLN A 102 9.65 3.98 21.41
N GLY A 103 10.89 3.56 21.68
CA GLY A 103 11.17 2.41 22.53
C GLY A 103 11.08 1.04 21.85
N LYS A 104 10.94 0.99 20.51
CA LYS A 104 10.98 -0.26 19.73
C LYS A 104 12.28 -0.40 18.95
N THR A 105 12.77 -1.62 18.86
CA THR A 105 13.96 -2.02 18.10
C THR A 105 13.58 -2.96 16.97
N THR A 106 14.53 -3.24 16.07
CA THR A 106 14.34 -4.20 14.95
C THR A 106 13.98 -5.60 15.44
N VAL A 107 14.35 -5.96 16.66
CA VAL A 107 14.01 -7.23 17.31
C VAL A 107 12.52 -7.28 17.69
N ASP A 108 11.93 -6.13 18.04
CA ASP A 108 10.53 -6.02 18.41
C ASP A 108 9.58 -6.02 17.21
N LEU A 109 10.11 -5.66 16.04
CA LEU A 109 9.38 -5.42 14.79
C LEU A 109 10.17 -6.00 13.60
N PRO A 110 10.36 -7.34 13.53
CA PRO A 110 11.07 -7.97 12.44
C PRO A 110 10.31 -7.80 11.11
N GLY A 111 11.03 -8.00 9.99
CA GLY A 111 10.43 -8.05 8.66
C GLY A 111 9.29 -9.08 8.57
N ILE A 112 8.36 -8.82 7.66
CA ILE A 112 7.17 -9.67 7.48
C ILE A 112 7.14 -10.25 6.07
N THR A 113 6.75 -11.51 5.97
CA THR A 113 6.48 -12.13 4.67
C THR A 113 4.98 -12.12 4.44
N LEU A 114 4.57 -11.52 3.34
CA LEU A 114 3.19 -11.50 2.87
C LEU A 114 3.06 -12.32 1.60
N ARG A 115 1.96 -13.03 1.45
CA ARG A 115 1.62 -13.68 0.17
C ARG A 115 0.55 -12.86 -0.55
N VAL A 116 0.85 -12.39 -1.76
CA VAL A 116 -0.17 -11.78 -2.61
C VAL A 116 -1.03 -12.91 -3.19
N LEU A 117 -2.29 -12.97 -2.76
CA LEU A 117 -3.22 -14.01 -3.17
C LEU A 117 -3.93 -13.65 -4.48
N GLN A 118 -4.28 -12.38 -4.66
CA GLN A 118 -5.03 -11.91 -5.82
C GLN A 118 -4.96 -10.38 -5.98
N GLY A 119 -4.68 -9.90 -7.20
CA GLY A 119 -5.06 -8.54 -7.61
C GLY A 119 -6.56 -8.52 -7.92
N LYS A 120 -7.36 -7.94 -7.02
CA LYS A 120 -8.82 -8.09 -7.09
C LYS A 120 -9.46 -7.18 -8.14
N GLU A 121 -9.13 -5.90 -8.15
CA GLU A 121 -9.79 -4.91 -9.01
C GLU A 121 -8.89 -3.70 -9.27
N ILE A 122 -9.00 -3.13 -10.49
CA ILE A 122 -8.62 -1.74 -10.76
C ILE A 122 -9.89 -0.98 -11.11
N ARG A 123 -10.18 0.12 -10.39
CA ARG A 123 -11.41 0.89 -10.61
C ARG A 123 -11.21 2.40 -10.42
N LEU A 124 -11.97 3.19 -11.17
CA LEU A 124 -12.12 4.61 -10.93
C LEU A 124 -12.89 4.82 -9.61
N ILE A 125 -12.44 5.73 -8.76
CA ILE A 125 -13.06 6.01 -7.47
C ILE A 125 -13.69 7.41 -7.47
N GLY A 126 -15.01 7.44 -7.29
CA GLY A 126 -15.77 8.68 -7.12
C GLY A 126 -15.76 9.59 -8.34
N GLN A 127 -16.26 10.82 -8.15
CA GLN A 127 -16.16 11.89 -9.14
C GLN A 127 -14.90 12.73 -8.90
N VAL A 128 -14.51 13.52 -9.90
CA VAL A 128 -13.39 14.48 -9.81
C VAL A 128 -13.62 15.39 -8.60
N GLN A 129 -12.70 15.36 -7.65
CA GLN A 129 -12.74 16.23 -6.46
C GLN A 129 -11.52 17.13 -6.50
N ASN A 130 -11.72 18.45 -6.34
CA ASN A 130 -10.64 19.45 -6.38
C ASN A 130 -9.77 19.41 -7.66
N GLY A 131 -10.35 18.98 -8.78
CA GLY A 131 -9.62 18.81 -10.06
C GLY A 131 -8.66 17.62 -10.06
N GLU A 132 -8.85 16.65 -9.15
CA GLU A 132 -8.05 15.44 -9.06
C GLU A 132 -8.88 14.21 -9.46
N TYR A 133 -8.25 13.33 -10.22
CA TYR A 133 -8.78 12.02 -10.62
C TYR A 133 -8.18 10.94 -9.73
N ARG A 134 -8.98 9.92 -9.42
CA ARG A 134 -8.63 8.89 -8.45
C ARG A 134 -8.90 7.51 -8.99
N TYR A 135 -7.87 6.69 -9.11
CA TYR A 135 -7.97 5.27 -9.43
C TYR A 135 -7.51 4.45 -8.24
N ASN A 136 -8.09 3.26 -8.07
CA ASN A 136 -7.70 2.33 -7.04
C ASN A 136 -7.24 1.02 -7.65
N ALA A 137 -6.12 0.49 -7.17
CA ALA A 137 -5.72 -0.89 -7.38
C ALA A 137 -5.80 -1.65 -6.05
N SER A 138 -6.54 -2.77 -6.03
CA SER A 138 -6.82 -3.56 -4.83
C SER A 138 -6.11 -4.92 -4.86
N PHE A 139 -5.50 -5.33 -3.75
CA PHE A 139 -4.85 -6.63 -3.60
C PHE A 139 -5.36 -7.33 -2.34
N ILE A 140 -5.55 -8.65 -2.41
CA ILE A 140 -5.68 -9.49 -1.24
C ILE A 140 -4.34 -10.12 -0.92
N ILE A 141 -3.98 -10.07 0.35
CA ILE A 141 -2.77 -10.67 0.90
C ILE A 141 -3.10 -11.55 2.11
N SER A 142 -2.21 -12.51 2.42
CA SER A 142 -2.25 -13.36 3.62
C SER A 142 -0.90 -13.46 4.30
#